data_AF-A0A6J4VCJ8-F1
#
_entry.id   AF-A0A6J4VCJ8-F1
#
_cell.length_a   1.000
_cell.length_b   1.000
_cell.length_c   1.000
_cell.angle_alpha   90.00
_cell.angle_beta   90.00
_cell.angle_gamma   90.00
#
_symmetry.space_group_name_H-M   'P 1'
#
loop_
_entity.id
_entity.type
_entity.pdbx_description
1 polymer ?
#
loop_
_entity_poly.entity_id
_entity_poly.type
_entity_poly.pdbx_seq_one_letter_code
_entity_poly.pdbx_strand_id
1 'polypeptide(L)' 'MSLTTLILTAWQMGLWIARAIVEQQLTERAQVPTHWECCAVCGTSLVSKGFVKRQMLTLVGAVEWK' A
#
# COMPACT_ATOMS: atom_id res chain seq x y z
N MET A 1 5.51 28.58 -16.54
CA MET A 1 4.92 27.61 -15.58
C MET A 1 4.04 28.38 -14.62
N SER A 2 2.84 27.88 -14.29
CA SER A 2 1.94 28.54 -13.35
C SER A 2 2.14 28.03 -11.92
N LEU A 3 1.77 28.83 -10.92
CA LEU A 3 1.78 28.42 -9.51
C LEU A 3 0.94 27.14 -9.31
N THR A 4 -0.22 27.06 -9.97
CA THR A 4 -1.08 25.87 -9.95
C THR A 4 -0.35 24.63 -10.45
N THR A 5 0.42 24.76 -11.54
CA THR A 5 1.23 23.65 -12.07
C THR A 5 2.26 23.18 -11.06
N LEU A 6 2.97 24.11 -10.40
CA LEU A 6 3.98 23.77 -9.38
C LEU A 6 3.36 23.02 -8.20
N ILE A 7 2.21 23.50 -7.70
CA ILE A 7 1.50 22.87 -6.59
C ILE A 7 1.04 21.47 -6.97
N LEU A 8 0.42 21.30 -8.15
CA LEU A 8 -0.04 19.99 -8.62
C LEU A 8 1.11 19.01 -8.84
N THR A 9 2.26 19.47 -9.34
CA THR A 9 3.45 18.61 -9.49
C THR A 9 4.00 18.16 -8.14
N ALA A 10 4.12 19.07 -7.18
CA ALA A 10 4.58 18.72 -5.83
C ALA A 10 3.61 17.73 -5.16
N TRP A 11 2.32 17.92 -5.36
CA TRP A 11 1.28 17.02 -4.87
C TRP A 11 1.40 15.61 -5.46
N GLN A 12 1.58 15.50 -6.78
CA GLN A 12 1.79 14.21 -7.45
C GLN A 12 3.05 13.50 -6.96
N MET A 13 4.15 14.25 -6.78
CA MET A 13 5.38 13.70 -6.19
C MET A 13 5.14 13.17 -4.76
N GLY A 14 4.38 13.88 -3.94
CA GLY A 14 4.00 13.43 -2.60
C GLY A 14 3.22 12.11 -2.64
N LEU A 15 2.25 11.97 -3.55
CA LEU A 15 1.51 10.71 -3.73
C LEU A 15 2.40 9.57 -4.22
N TRP A 16 3.39 9.84 -5.06
CA TRP A 16 4.38 8.84 -5.49
C TRP A 16 5.26 8.37 -4.33
N ILE A 17 5.74 9.30 -3.50
CA ILE A 17 6.52 8.95 -2.30
C ILE A 17 5.66 8.12 -1.34
N ALA A 18 4.41 8.53 -1.10
CA ALA A 18 3.49 7.79 -0.26
C ALA A 18 3.28 6.35 -0.75
N ARG A 19 3.11 6.16 -2.07
CA ARG A 19 3.06 4.83 -2.70
C ARG A 19 4.33 4.03 -2.42
N ALA A 20 5.50 4.60 -2.69
CA ALA A 20 6.78 3.91 -2.52
C ALA A 20 7.00 3.43 -1.08
N ILE A 21 6.66 4.26 -0.09
CA ILE A 21 6.74 3.90 1.35
C ILE A 21 5.81 2.73 1.66
N VAL A 22 4.57 2.75 1.15
CA VAL A 22 3.62 1.64 1.35
C VAL A 22 4.16 0.34 0.74
N GLU A 23 4.67 0.39 -0.50
CA GLU A 23 5.23 -0.78 -1.18
C GLU A 23 6.45 -1.35 -0.46
N GLN A 24 7.37 -0.48 0.00
CA GLN A 24 8.51 -0.88 0.82
C GLN A 24 8.07 -1.55 2.11
N GLN A 25 7.17 -0.92 2.87
CA GLN A 25 6.71 -1.45 4.15
C GLN A 25 6.01 -2.81 4.01
N LEU A 26 5.24 -3.00 2.94
CA LEU A 26 4.59 -4.28 2.63
C LEU A 26 5.62 -5.35 2.25
N THR A 27 6.66 -4.98 1.51
CA THR A 27 7.77 -5.87 1.15
C THR A 27 8.52 -6.32 2.39
N GLU A 28 8.87 -5.40 3.29
CA GLU A 28 9.54 -5.71 4.55
C GLU A 28 8.70 -6.67 5.41
N ARG A 29 7.39 -6.39 5.55
CA ARG A 29 6.47 -7.27 6.29
C ARG A 29 6.36 -8.66 5.68
N ALA A 30 6.44 -8.78 4.36
CA ALA A 30 6.38 -10.08 3.69
C ALA A 30 7.62 -10.97 3.96
N GLN A 31 8.76 -10.38 4.32
CA GLN A 31 9.97 -11.13 4.68
C GLN A 31 9.95 -11.66 6.12
N VAL A 32 9.06 -11.13 6.96
CA VAL A 32 8.97 -11.56 8.36
C VAL A 32 8.20 -12.89 8.45
N PRO A 33 8.77 -13.92 9.12
CA PRO A 33 8.04 -15.16 9.39
C PRO A 33 6.72 -14.85 10.09
N THR A 34 5.62 -15.19 9.43
CA THR A 34 4.27 -14.98 9.96
C THR A 34 3.74 -16.32 10.45
N HIS A 35 3.32 -16.38 11.71
CA HIS A 35 2.58 -17.53 12.21
C HIS A 35 1.16 -17.48 11.64
N TRP A 36 0.83 -18.45 10.80
CA TRP A 36 -0.50 -18.56 10.20
C TRP A 36 -1.39 -19.42 11.08
N GLU A 37 -2.43 -18.80 11.65
CA GLU A 37 -3.47 -19.52 12.39
C GLU A 37 -4.40 -20.26 11.42
N CYS A 38 -5.13 -21.25 11.93
CA CYS A 38 -6.24 -21.86 11.19
C CYS A 38 -7.48 -20.96 11.27
N CYS A 39 -8.30 -20.98 10.22
CA CYS A 39 -9.57 -20.26 10.20
C CYS A 39 -10.53 -20.81 11.25
N ALA A 40 -11.08 -19.94 12.12
CA ALA A 40 -11.99 -20.32 13.19
C ALA A 40 -13.33 -20.91 12.72
N VAL A 41 -13.70 -20.74 11.44
CA VAL A 41 -14.98 -21.23 10.88
C VAL A 41 -14.81 -22.54 10.11
N CYS A 42 -13.76 -22.66 9.29
CA CYS A 42 -13.57 -23.82 8.40
C CYS A 42 -12.33 -24.67 8.71
N GLY A 43 -11.49 -24.27 9.68
CA GLY A 43 -10.28 -25.00 10.08
C GLY A 43 -9.13 -25.00 9.07
N THR A 44 -9.31 -24.38 7.90
CA THR A 44 -8.26 -24.30 6.88
C THR A 44 -7.13 -23.36 7.32
N SER A 45 -5.87 -23.73 7.04
CA SER A 45 -4.71 -22.87 7.32
C SER A 45 -4.85 -21.53 6.57
N LEU A 46 -4.70 -20.42 7.29
CA LEU A 46 -4.67 -19.11 6.66
C LEU A 46 -3.39 -18.97 5.83
N VAL A 47 -3.52 -18.36 4.66
CA VAL A 47 -2.37 -18.09 3.80
C VAL A 47 -2.40 -16.63 3.36
N SER A 48 -1.22 -16.09 3.09
CA SER A 48 -1.13 -14.76 2.49
C SER A 48 -1.85 -14.77 1.14
N LYS A 49 -2.61 -13.70 0.87
CA LYS A 49 -3.16 -13.43 -0.47
C LYS A 49 -2.08 -12.92 -1.45
N GLY A 50 -0.84 -12.80 -0.98
CA GLY A 50 0.26 -12.20 -1.72
C GLY A 50 0.13 -10.68 -1.85
N PHE A 51 0.96 -10.11 -2.71
CA PHE A 51 0.95 -8.69 -3.01
C PHE A 51 -0.16 -8.37 -4.03
N VAL A 52 -1.27 -7.83 -3.54
CA VAL A 52 -2.48 -7.55 -4.35
C VAL A 52 -2.69 -6.06 -4.54
N LYS A 53 -3.31 -5.68 -5.67
CA LYS A 53 -3.66 -4.27 -5.95
C LYS A 53 -4.59 -3.76 -4.87
N ARG A 54 -4.26 -2.62 -4.27
CA ARG A 54 -5.12 -1.93 -3.31
C ARG A 54 -5.05 -0.43 -3.53
N GLN A 55 -6.09 0.24 -3.04
CA GLN A 55 -6.21 1.68 -3.04
C GLN A 55 -6.56 2.15 -1.63
N MET A 56 -5.95 3.24 -1.21
CA MET A 56 -6.30 3.96 0.01
C MET A 56 -6.63 5.40 -0.36
N LEU A 57 -7.86 5.83 -0.06
CA LEU A 57 -8.23 7.23 -0.18
C LEU A 57 -7.74 8.00 1.05
N THR A 58 -6.97 9.06 0.83
CA THR A 58 -6.45 9.93 1.89
C THR A 58 -7.01 11.35 1.73
N LEU A 59 -6.79 12.20 2.74
CA LEU A 59 -7.10 13.63 2.64
C LEU A 59 -6.41 14.32 1.46
N VAL A 60 -5.26 13.77 1.03
CA VAL A 60 -4.44 14.33 -0.04
C VAL A 60 -4.58 13.58 -1.37
N GLY A 61 -5.58 12.71 -1.50
CA GLY A 61 -5.84 11.95 -2.72
C GLY A 61 -5.65 10.45 -2.57
N ALA A 62 -5.84 9.72 -3.67
CA ALA A 62 -5.77 8.27 -3.68
C ALA A 62 -4.32 7.80 -3.82
N VAL A 63 -3.91 6.87 -2.96
CA VAL A 63 -2.66 6.12 -3.06
C VAL A 63 -3.00 4.72 -3.51
N GLU A 64 -2.52 4.33 -4.69
CA GLU A 64 -2.67 2.99 -5.26
C GLU A 64 -1.32 2.32 -5.37
N TRP A 65 -1.24 1.04 -4.98
CA TRP A 65 -0.02 0.25 -5.12
C TRP A 65 -0.32 -1.11 -5.75
N LYS A 66 0.65 -1.57 -6.54
CA LYS A 66 0.84 -2.89 -7.15
C LYS A 66 1.98 -2.80 -8.16
#